data_AF-A0A370G1Z6-F1
#
_entry.id   AF-A0A370G1Z6-F1
#
_cell.length_a   1.000
_cell.length_b   1.000
_cell.length_c   1.000
_cell.angle_alpha   90.00
_cell.angle_beta   90.00
_cell.angle_gamma   90.00
#
_symmetry.space_group_name_H-M   'P 1'
#
loop_
_entity.id
_entity.type
_entity.pdbx_description
1 polymer ?
#
loop_
_entity_poly.entity_id
_entity_poly.type
_entity_poly.pdbx_seq_one_letter_code
_entity_poly.pdbx_strand_id
1 'polypeptide(L)'
;MFSSSKIEELNQFLKTQVSKKICPGFDRHSVFLTHQGDVYTRGLNNNGQLGLGDTETRYRHRGHLMPIRVPGLENIIDIETGTHHTLCLNNEGHVYAFGNNTSGQLGLGDNKV
;
A
#
# COMPACT_ATOMS: atom_id res chain seq x y z
N MET A 1 -9.23 18.50 -14.18
CA MET A 1 -9.61 18.94 -12.83
C MET A 1 -10.34 17.78 -12.17
N PHE A 2 -10.00 17.38 -10.95
CA PHE A 2 -10.78 16.35 -10.24
C PHE A 2 -12.12 16.96 -9.78
N SER A 3 -13.20 16.17 -9.77
CA SER A 3 -14.45 16.57 -9.13
C SER A 3 -14.18 16.83 -7.64
N SER A 4 -14.74 17.91 -7.09
CA SER A 4 -14.67 18.23 -5.66
C SER A 4 -15.11 17.05 -4.78
N SER A 5 -16.11 16.29 -5.24
CA SER A 5 -16.64 15.12 -4.53
C SER A 5 -15.59 14.02 -4.26
N LYS A 6 -14.69 13.73 -5.20
CA LYS A 6 -13.70 12.65 -5.05
C LYS A 6 -12.59 13.01 -4.08
N ILE A 7 -12.27 14.31 -3.96
CA ILE A 7 -11.32 14.81 -2.97
C ILE A 7 -11.95 14.75 -1.57
N GLU A 8 -13.23 15.08 -1.46
CA GLU A 8 -13.98 14.98 -0.20
C GLU A 8 -14.09 13.53 0.28
N GLU A 9 -14.40 12.59 -0.60
CA GLU A 9 -14.40 11.15 -0.29
C GLU A 9 -13.04 10.67 0.23
N LEU A 10 -11.95 11.04 -0.44
CA LEU A 10 -10.60 10.72 0.02
C LEU A 10 -10.32 11.33 1.39
N ASN A 11 -10.66 12.61 1.58
CA ASN A 11 -10.47 13.29 2.86
C ASN A 11 -11.27 12.62 3.98
N GLN A 12 -12.49 12.17 3.69
CA GLN A 12 -13.32 11.45 4.66
C GLN A 12 -12.68 10.10 5.02
N PHE A 13 -12.29 9.30 4.01
CA PHE A 13 -11.59 8.03 4.22
C PHE A 13 -10.33 8.19 5.10
N LEU A 14 -9.48 9.17 4.76
CA LEU A 14 -8.23 9.45 5.48
C LEU A 14 -8.44 9.95 6.91
N LYS A 15 -9.61 10.50 7.23
CA LYS A 15 -9.95 11.03 8.56
C LYS A 15 -10.64 10.01 9.45
N THR A 16 -11.50 9.15 8.88
CA THR A 16 -12.36 8.28 9.70
C THR A 16 -11.98 6.81 9.69
N GLN A 17 -11.22 6.36 8.70
CA GLN A 17 -10.88 4.93 8.58
C GLN A 17 -9.40 4.65 8.84
N VAL A 18 -8.51 5.57 8.50
CA VAL A 18 -7.06 5.34 8.47
C VAL A 18 -6.42 5.60 9.84
N SER A 19 -5.76 4.57 10.38
CA SER A 19 -4.98 4.61 11.63
C SER A 19 -3.50 4.96 11.41
N LYS A 20 -2.87 4.46 10.34
CA LYS A 20 -1.47 4.75 9.97
C LYS A 20 -1.34 5.04 8.47
N LYS A 21 -0.44 5.95 8.10
CA LYS A 21 -0.18 6.35 6.71
C LYS A 21 1.33 6.45 6.52
N ILE A 22 1.86 5.82 5.47
CA ILE A 22 3.27 5.90 5.11
C ILE A 22 3.38 6.31 3.64
N CYS A 23 4.20 7.34 3.39
CA CYS A 23 4.45 7.91 2.08
C CYS A 23 5.96 8.20 1.95
N PRO A 24 6.80 7.21 1.61
CA PRO A 24 8.23 7.47 1.42
C PRO A 24 8.41 8.53 0.33
N GLY A 25 9.08 9.64 0.65
CA GLY A 25 9.13 10.82 -0.22
C GLY A 25 9.76 10.57 -1.60
N PHE A 26 10.70 9.62 -1.69
CA PHE A 26 11.39 9.29 -2.94
C PHE A 26 10.61 8.29 -3.81
N ASP A 27 9.89 7.36 -3.18
CA ASP A 27 9.18 6.31 -3.88
C ASP A 27 7.69 6.52 -3.80
N ARG A 28 7.11 6.84 -4.95
CA ARG A 28 5.76 7.42 -5.07
C ARG A 28 4.64 6.42 -4.80
N HIS A 29 4.82 5.46 -3.90
CA HIS A 29 3.76 4.61 -3.37
C HIS A 29 3.38 5.07 -1.96
N SER A 30 2.12 4.89 -1.61
CA SER A 30 1.58 5.23 -0.30
C SER A 30 0.81 4.03 0.22
N VAL A 31 0.98 3.76 1.51
CA VAL A 31 0.34 2.64 2.20
C VAL A 31 -0.47 3.21 3.36
N PHE A 32 -1.72 2.76 3.48
CA PHE A 32 -2.67 3.20 4.49
C PHE A 32 -3.17 1.98 5.26
N LEU A 33 -3.08 2.00 6.57
CA LEU A 33 -3.65 1.00 7.45
C LEU A 33 -4.95 1.55 8.05
N THR A 34 -6.02 0.77 8.05
CA THR A 34 -7.29 1.16 8.68
C THR A 34 -7.38 0.72 10.14
N HIS A 35 -8.34 1.27 10.88
CA HIS A 35 -8.70 0.79 12.23
C HIS A 35 -9.23 -0.65 12.25
N GLN A 36 -9.62 -1.19 11.10
CA GLN A 36 -10.14 -2.55 10.94
C GLN A 36 -9.03 -3.54 10.55
N GLY A 37 -7.79 -3.06 10.37
CA GLY A 37 -6.66 -3.89 9.97
C GLY A 37 -6.60 -4.18 8.46
N ASP A 38 -7.27 -3.36 7.65
CA ASP A 38 -7.16 -3.39 6.19
C ASP A 38 -6.01 -2.53 5.70
N VAL A 39 -5.31 -3.00 4.68
CA VAL A 39 -4.24 -2.23 4.03
C VAL A 39 -4.70 -1.76 2.67
N TYR A 40 -4.51 -0.46 2.42
CA TYR A 40 -4.76 0.14 1.12
C TYR A 40 -3.47 0.72 0.55
N THR A 41 -3.27 0.56 -0.75
CA THR A 41 -2.08 1.04 -1.45
C THR A 41 -2.44 1.92 -2.63
N ARG A 42 -1.52 2.81 -3.00
CA ARG A 42 -1.67 3.67 -4.17
C ARG A 42 -0.31 4.16 -4.66
N GLY A 43 -0.20 4.46 -5.95
CA GLY A 43 0.97 5.15 -6.51
C GLY A 43 1.82 4.27 -7.41
N LEU A 44 3.15 4.38 -7.30
CA LEU A 44 4.10 3.61 -8.12
C LEU A 44 3.95 2.10 -7.89
N ASN A 45 3.94 1.31 -8.96
CA ASN A 45 3.80 -0.15 -8.88
C ASN A 45 4.74 -0.94 -9.82
N ASN A 46 5.79 -0.31 -10.36
CA ASN A 46 6.65 -0.96 -11.36
C ASN A 46 7.39 -2.21 -10.82
N ASN A 47 7.43 -2.39 -9.49
CA ASN A 47 8.01 -3.55 -8.82
C ASN A 47 6.97 -4.37 -8.06
N GLY A 48 5.67 -4.13 -8.24
CA GLY A 48 4.63 -4.81 -7.46
C GLY A 48 4.49 -4.30 -6.02
N GLN A 49 5.06 -3.13 -5.69
CA GLN A 49 5.04 -2.58 -4.32
C GLN A 49 3.65 -2.19 -3.80
N LEU A 50 2.61 -2.27 -4.62
CA LEU A 50 1.22 -2.12 -4.20
C LEU A 50 0.57 -3.42 -3.74
N GLY A 51 1.16 -4.58 -4.01
CA GLY A 51 0.63 -5.89 -3.57
C GLY A 51 -0.67 -6.30 -4.28
N LEU A 52 -0.99 -5.72 -5.42
CA LEU A 52 -2.27 -5.93 -6.12
C LEU A 52 -2.25 -7.11 -7.10
N GLY A 53 -1.16 -7.87 -7.17
CA GLY A 53 -0.98 -8.96 -8.14
C GLY A 53 -0.67 -8.48 -9.57
N ASP A 54 -0.33 -7.20 -9.73
CA ASP A 54 0.06 -6.58 -11.00
C ASP A 54 1.23 -5.60 -10.78
N THR A 55 1.78 -5.06 -11.88
CA THR A 55 2.79 -3.99 -11.86
C THR A 55 2.25 -2.67 -12.43
N GLU A 56 0.93 -2.44 -12.36
CA GLU A 56 0.26 -1.26 -12.88
C GLU A 56 0.23 -0.10 -11.87
N THR A 57 0.90 1.00 -12.23
CA THR A 57 1.00 2.21 -11.39
C THR A 57 -0.34 2.96 -11.27
N ARG A 58 -0.74 3.31 -10.04
CA ARG A 58 -2.00 3.99 -9.67
C ARG A 58 -1.80 5.47 -9.30
N TYR A 59 -1.01 6.20 -10.07
CA TYR A 59 -0.70 7.63 -9.83
C TYR A 59 -1.81 8.59 -10.29
N ARG A 60 -2.48 8.29 -11.41
CA ARG A 60 -3.55 9.15 -12.00
C ARG A 60 -4.56 8.36 -12.85
N HIS A 61 -4.86 7.12 -12.49
CA HIS A 61 -5.78 6.31 -13.28
C HIS A 61 -7.19 6.95 -13.30
N ARG A 62 -7.58 7.54 -14.44
CA ARG A 62 -8.96 7.96 -14.77
C ARG A 62 -9.73 8.72 -13.69
N GLY A 63 -9.07 9.62 -12.96
CA GLY A 63 -9.75 10.38 -11.91
C GLY A 63 -10.13 9.56 -10.67
N HIS A 64 -9.61 8.36 -10.47
CA HIS A 64 -9.73 7.63 -9.21
C HIS A 64 -8.68 8.16 -8.27
N LEU A 65 -9.07 8.79 -7.16
CA LEU A 65 -8.17 9.29 -6.11
C LEU A 65 -8.07 8.33 -4.92
N MET A 66 -8.94 7.33 -4.86
CA MET A 66 -9.00 6.38 -3.76
C MET A 66 -7.84 5.39 -3.78
N PRO A 67 -7.20 5.14 -2.62
CA PRO A 67 -6.38 3.95 -2.40
C PRO A 67 -7.18 2.66 -2.66
N ILE A 68 -6.46 1.58 -2.98
CA ILE A 68 -7.07 0.28 -3.31
C ILE A 68 -6.70 -0.71 -2.22
N ARG A 69 -7.68 -1.46 -1.73
CA ARG A 69 -7.46 -2.49 -0.71
C ARG A 69 -6.58 -3.60 -1.30
N VAL A 70 -5.53 -3.97 -0.57
CA VAL A 70 -4.67 -5.10 -0.91
C VAL A 70 -5.42 -6.39 -0.57
N PRO A 71 -5.58 -7.32 -1.54
CA PRO A 71 -6.26 -8.59 -1.27
C PRO A 71 -5.40 -9.52 -0.40
N GLY A 72 -6.05 -10.42 0.34
CA GLY A 72 -5.36 -11.48 1.11
C GLY A 72 -4.65 -11.01 2.38
N LEU A 73 -4.74 -9.73 2.75
CA LEU A 73 -4.29 -9.23 4.04
C LEU A 73 -5.46 -9.11 5.01
N GLU A 74 -5.25 -9.64 6.22
CA GLU A 74 -6.25 -9.66 7.29
C GLU A 74 -5.58 -9.29 8.62
N ASN A 75 -6.30 -8.56 9.46
CA ASN A 75 -5.90 -8.22 10.83
C ASN A 75 -4.51 -7.57 10.93
N ILE A 76 -4.16 -6.68 9.97
CA ILE A 76 -2.88 -5.97 9.98
C ILE A 76 -2.87 -4.97 11.15
N ILE A 77 -1.78 -4.98 11.92
CA ILE A 77 -1.59 -4.09 13.08
C ILE A 77 -0.48 -3.07 12.84
N ASP A 78 0.44 -3.35 11.91
CA ASP A 78 1.48 -2.41 11.53
C ASP A 78 1.89 -2.55 10.07
N ILE A 79 2.37 -1.45 9.50
CA ILE A 79 2.86 -1.35 8.13
C ILE A 79 4.18 -0.60 8.11
N GLU A 80 5.10 -0.96 7.23
CA GLU A 80 6.33 -0.22 6.93
C GLU A 80 6.65 -0.28 5.43
N THR A 81 7.41 0.69 4.94
CA THR A 81 7.82 0.75 3.52
C THR A 81 9.32 0.99 3.40
N GLY A 82 9.97 0.22 2.53
CA GLY A 82 11.25 0.62 1.96
C GLY A 82 11.08 1.45 0.69
N THR A 83 12.16 1.55 -0.09
CA THR A 83 12.19 2.22 -1.40
C THR A 83 11.13 1.59 -2.32
N HIS A 84 11.26 0.32 -2.67
CA HIS A 84 10.34 -0.35 -3.60
C HIS A 84 9.62 -1.57 -3.01
N HIS A 85 9.47 -1.67 -1.69
CA HIS A 85 8.77 -2.80 -1.06
C HIS A 85 7.97 -2.33 0.16
N THR A 86 6.96 -3.11 0.51
CA THR A 86 6.08 -2.90 1.66
C THR A 86 6.11 -4.13 2.55
N LEU A 87 6.10 -3.91 3.86
CA LEU A 87 5.96 -4.93 4.89
C LEU A 87 4.69 -4.67 5.70
N CYS A 88 3.96 -5.73 6.03
CA CYS A 88 2.76 -5.68 6.88
C CYS A 88 2.87 -6.74 7.97
N LEU A 89 2.60 -6.37 9.22
CA LEU A 89 2.56 -7.27 10.37
C LEU A 89 1.09 -7.49 10.80
N ASN A 90 0.65 -8.73 10.93
CA ASN A 90 -0.67 -9.04 11.47
C ASN A 90 -0.65 -9.27 13.00
N ASN A 91 -1.83 -9.33 13.62
CA ASN A 91 -2.01 -9.56 15.05
C ASN A 91 -1.57 -10.96 15.54
N GLU A 92 -1.32 -11.90 14.64
CA GLU A 92 -0.80 -13.24 14.94
C GLU A 92 0.73 -13.30 14.87
N GLY A 93 1.39 -12.22 14.46
CA GLY A 93 2.84 -12.16 14.29
C GLY A 93 3.34 -12.58 12.90
N HIS A 94 2.46 -12.85 11.94
CA HIS A 94 2.82 -13.10 10.55
C HIS A 94 3.21 -11.81 9.83
N VAL A 95 4.29 -11.88 9.06
CA VAL A 95 4.77 -10.78 8.22
C VAL A 95 4.48 -11.08 6.75
N TYR A 96 3.85 -10.12 6.08
CA TYR A 96 3.62 -10.14 4.64
C TYR A 96 4.54 -9.11 3.98
N ALA A 97 5.11 -9.48 2.84
CA ALA A 97 6.01 -8.62 2.08
C ALA A 97 5.64 -8.64 0.60
N PHE A 98 5.66 -7.47 -0.05
CA PHE A 98 5.46 -7.35 -1.50
C PHE A 98 6.24 -6.18 -2.08
N GLY A 99 6.67 -6.33 -3.33
CA GLY A 99 7.46 -5.33 -4.05
C GLY A 99 8.77 -5.88 -4.59
N ASN A 100 9.74 -4.99 -4.75
CA ASN A 100 11.07 -5.32 -5.21
C ASN A 100 11.77 -6.30 -4.27
N ASN A 101 12.32 -7.38 -4.84
CA ASN A 101 13.10 -8.36 -4.10
C ASN A 101 14.55 -8.51 -4.63
N THR A 102 15.05 -7.59 -5.44
CA THR A 102 16.37 -7.75 -6.10
C THR A 102 17.52 -7.84 -5.10
N SER A 103 17.34 -7.30 -3.89
CA SER A 103 18.30 -7.36 -2.79
C SER A 103 17.85 -8.28 -1.64
N GLY A 104 16.83 -9.12 -1.86
CA GLY A 104 16.24 -9.98 -0.83
C GLY A 104 15.35 -9.23 0.17
N GLN A 105 14.79 -8.07 -0.22
CA GLN A 105 14.03 -7.21 0.69
C GLN A 105 12.76 -7.88 1.24
N LEU A 106 12.24 -8.91 0.57
CA LEU A 106 11.05 -9.63 1.02
C LEU A 106 11.36 -10.69 2.10
N GLY A 107 12.64 -11.00 2.34
CA GLY A 107 13.04 -11.95 3.38
C GLY A 107 12.64 -13.41 3.11
N LEU A 108 12.33 -13.76 1.86
CA LEU A 108 11.85 -15.10 1.46
C LEU A 108 12.96 -16.15 1.33
N GLY A 109 14.21 -15.80 1.65
CA GLY A 109 15.37 -16.67 1.41
C GLY A 109 15.83 -16.70 -0.06
N ASP A 110 15.25 -15.84 -0.91
CA ASP A 110 15.64 -15.64 -2.30
C ASP A 110 15.58 -14.15 -2.70
N ASN A 111 15.87 -13.88 -3.97
CA ASN A 111 15.79 -12.55 -4.59
C ASN A 111 14.80 -12.50 -5.78
N LYS A 112 13.81 -13.39 -5.81
CA LYS A 112 12.81 -13.50 -6.89
C LYS A 112 11.60 -12.61 -6.62
N VAL A 113 10.98 -12.11 -7.69
CA VAL A 113 9.78 -11.24 -7.65
C VAL A 113 8.54 -12.04 -7.99
#